data_AF-A0A254TVD4-F1
#
_entry.id   AF-A0A254TVD4-F1
#
_cell.length_a   1.000
_cell.length_b   1.000
_cell.length_c   1.000
_cell.angle_alpha   90.00
_cell.angle_beta   90.00
_cell.angle_gamma   90.00
#
_symmetry.space_group_name_H-M   'P 1'
#
loop_
_entity.id
_entity.type
_entity.pdbx_description
1 polymer ?
#
loop_
_entity_poly.entity_id
_entity_poly.type
_entity_poly.pdbx_seq_one_letter_code
_entity_poly.pdbx_strand_id
1 'polypeptide(L)'
;MPPALSDLYEQATQTQPVDWYGIWVAALLGVWLLTRLAYQLGRWTVQRHIAASIGRRLGRELPWLLQAIDIAIALEAILVGVLLGANIVLLLVSAHGWADVQQRAVKLAVLNLLALGTGLTFGLPAYLLGISYSAVAWSHCWVGRVMAAHSLLHGAIAIARAENPIASLRHDWVPLLAAAAVLLMIPVTLHAVVRQHCQVAMKIHYSLAVTAMVALAYHTWDQGSESCWQVVDVGILWIMLSAVAVSYAVFI
;
A
#
# COMPACT_ATOMS: atom_id res chain seq x y z
N MET A 1 -12.84 -12.02 -50.46
CA MET A 1 -13.71 -11.79 -49.29
C MET A 1 -13.99 -13.12 -48.60
N PRO A 2 -13.18 -13.51 -47.61
CA PRO A 2 -13.54 -14.46 -46.57
C PRO A 2 -14.20 -13.74 -45.36
N PRO A 3 -14.93 -14.44 -44.49
CA PRO A 3 -16.13 -13.90 -43.86
C PRO A 3 -15.93 -13.37 -42.42
N ALA A 4 -16.88 -12.53 -42.03
CA ALA A 4 -17.11 -11.78 -40.78
C ALA A 4 -17.15 -12.58 -39.44
N LEU A 5 -16.53 -13.77 -39.40
CA LEU A 5 -16.42 -14.60 -38.19
C LEU A 5 -15.22 -14.21 -37.32
N SER A 6 -14.18 -13.58 -37.87
CA SER A 6 -13.06 -13.03 -37.09
C SER A 6 -13.53 -11.92 -36.16
N ASP A 7 -14.41 -11.05 -36.68
CA ASP A 7 -14.81 -9.83 -35.98
C ASP A 7 -15.75 -10.14 -34.81
N LEU A 8 -16.60 -11.18 -34.93
CA LEU A 8 -17.41 -11.65 -33.81
C LEU A 8 -16.57 -12.41 -32.75
N TYR A 9 -15.48 -13.06 -33.14
CA TYR A 9 -14.56 -13.69 -32.18
C TYR A 9 -13.72 -12.65 -31.44
N GLU A 10 -13.25 -11.60 -32.13
CA GLU A 10 -12.60 -10.43 -31.51
C GLU A 10 -13.56 -9.63 -30.62
N GLN A 11 -14.82 -9.48 -31.03
CA GLN A 11 -15.82 -8.77 -30.24
C GLN A 11 -16.28 -9.57 -29.00
N ALA A 12 -16.23 -10.91 -29.06
CA ALA A 12 -16.46 -11.79 -27.92
C ALA A 12 -15.28 -11.84 -26.93
N THR A 13 -14.03 -11.64 -27.38
CA THR A 13 -12.88 -11.43 -26.48
C THR A 13 -12.76 -9.99 -25.98
N GLN A 14 -13.42 -9.03 -26.63
CA GLN A 14 -13.59 -7.65 -26.16
C GLN A 14 -14.81 -7.45 -25.24
N THR A 15 -15.58 -8.49 -24.90
CA THR A 15 -16.45 -8.40 -23.74
C THR A 15 -15.56 -8.16 -22.54
N GLN A 16 -15.69 -6.95 -21.99
CA GLN A 16 -14.88 -6.37 -20.93
C GLN A 16 -14.32 -7.43 -19.97
N PRO A 17 -13.03 -7.38 -19.61
CA PRO A 17 -12.61 -8.01 -18.38
C PRO A 17 -13.38 -7.27 -17.28
N VAL A 18 -14.55 -7.81 -16.91
CA VAL A 18 -15.25 -7.47 -15.67
C VAL A 18 -14.15 -7.35 -14.63
N ASP A 19 -14.10 -6.22 -13.92
CA ASP A 19 -13.09 -5.86 -12.93
C ASP A 19 -13.02 -6.90 -11.80
N TRP A 20 -12.49 -8.09 -12.11
CA TRP A 20 -12.26 -9.18 -11.19
C TRP A 20 -11.39 -8.65 -10.06
N TYR A 21 -10.49 -7.72 -10.35
CA TYR A 21 -9.68 -7.03 -9.35
C TYR A 21 -10.52 -6.21 -8.36
N GLY A 22 -11.50 -5.44 -8.85
CA GLY A 22 -12.44 -4.69 -7.99
C GLY A 22 -13.29 -5.62 -7.13
N ILE A 23 -13.76 -6.74 -7.71
CA ILE A 23 -14.56 -7.76 -7.02
C ILE A 23 -13.71 -8.50 -5.97
N TRP A 24 -12.47 -8.85 -6.27
CA TRP A 24 -11.54 -9.50 -5.34
C TRP A 24 -11.10 -8.56 -4.22
N VAL A 25 -10.85 -7.28 -4.52
CA VAL A 25 -10.55 -6.26 -3.51
C VAL A 25 -11.76 -6.02 -2.61
N ALA A 26 -12.97 -5.90 -3.16
CA ALA A 26 -14.20 -5.79 -2.39
C ALA A 26 -14.48 -7.05 -1.56
N ALA A 27 -14.16 -8.23 -2.08
CA ALA A 27 -14.27 -9.49 -1.34
C ALA A 27 -13.23 -9.58 -0.22
N LEU A 28 -11.99 -9.17 -0.44
CA LEU A 28 -10.94 -9.15 0.60
C LEU A 28 -11.23 -8.11 1.68
N LEU A 29 -11.70 -6.91 1.30
CA LEU A 29 -12.18 -5.89 2.24
C LEU A 29 -13.41 -6.37 3.00
N GLY A 30 -14.35 -7.02 2.32
CA GLY A 30 -15.55 -7.61 2.92
C GLY A 30 -15.20 -8.70 3.93
N VAL A 31 -14.30 -9.62 3.56
CA VAL A 31 -13.77 -10.65 4.46
C VAL A 31 -13.08 -9.99 5.64
N TRP A 32 -12.18 -9.04 5.43
CA TRP A 32 -11.48 -8.33 6.51
C TRP A 32 -12.43 -7.61 7.48
N LEU A 33 -13.44 -6.91 6.94
CA LEU A 33 -14.49 -6.27 7.74
C LEU A 33 -15.33 -7.30 8.50
N LEU A 34 -15.67 -8.44 7.89
CA LEU A 34 -16.42 -9.52 8.53
C LEU A 34 -15.62 -10.22 9.62
N THR A 35 -14.32 -10.51 9.43
CA THR A 35 -13.48 -11.08 10.49
C THR A 35 -13.33 -10.11 11.66
N ARG A 36 -13.26 -8.80 11.37
CA ARG A 36 -13.14 -7.77 12.39
C ARG A 36 -14.45 -7.54 13.14
N LEU A 37 -15.57 -7.58 12.43
CA LEU A 37 -16.91 -7.52 13.00
C LEU A 37 -17.17 -8.77 13.86
N ALA A 38 -16.82 -9.96 13.39
CA ALA A 38 -16.89 -11.20 14.15
C ALA A 38 -15.95 -11.19 15.38
N TYR A 39 -14.77 -10.58 15.28
CA TYR A 39 -13.90 -10.36 16.43
C TYR A 39 -14.51 -9.39 17.45
N GLN A 40 -15.14 -8.30 17.00
CA GLN A 40 -15.83 -7.36 17.88
C GLN A 40 -17.09 -7.96 18.52
N LEU A 41 -17.90 -8.70 17.76
CA LEU A 41 -19.06 -9.45 18.26
C LEU A 41 -18.64 -10.59 19.18
N GLY A 42 -17.54 -11.29 18.90
CA GLY A 42 -16.95 -12.31 19.77
C GLY A 42 -16.44 -11.71 21.08
N ARG A 43 -15.90 -10.49 21.05
CA ARG A 43 -15.55 -9.70 22.24
C ARG A 43 -16.79 -9.30 23.06
N TRP A 44 -17.95 -9.22 22.42
CA TRP A 44 -19.24 -8.86 23.03
C TRP A 44 -20.01 -10.08 23.55
N THR A 45 -19.87 -11.24 22.91
CA THR A 45 -20.69 -12.45 23.19
C THR A 45 -19.95 -13.57 23.92
N VAL A 46 -18.61 -13.66 23.88
CA VAL A 46 -17.86 -14.79 24.45
C VAL A 46 -16.90 -14.35 25.55
N GLN A 47 -17.21 -14.83 26.76
CA GLN A 47 -16.47 -14.86 28.02
C GLN A 47 -15.05 -14.25 28.04
N ARG A 48 -14.87 -13.30 28.97
CA ARG A 48 -13.61 -12.66 29.39
C ARG A 48 -12.40 -13.63 29.53
N HIS A 49 -12.61 -14.92 29.78
CA HIS A 49 -11.55 -15.91 29.90
C HIS A 49 -10.95 -16.40 28.58
N ILE A 50 -11.76 -16.56 27.51
CA ILE A 50 -11.26 -16.92 26.18
C ILE A 50 -10.55 -15.71 25.57
N ALA A 51 -11.14 -14.52 25.68
CA ALA A 51 -10.51 -13.26 25.28
C ALA A 51 -9.19 -12.99 26.03
N ALA A 52 -9.12 -13.29 27.33
CA ALA A 52 -7.87 -13.19 28.10
C ALA A 52 -6.83 -14.23 27.67
N SER A 53 -7.24 -15.47 27.36
CA SER A 53 -6.32 -16.52 26.91
C SER A 53 -5.74 -16.25 25.52
N ILE A 54 -6.57 -15.73 24.61
CA ILE A 54 -6.20 -15.31 23.26
C ILE A 54 -5.37 -14.03 23.33
N GLY A 55 -5.75 -13.07 24.16
CA GLY A 55 -4.97 -11.85 24.42
C GLY A 55 -3.56 -12.14 24.94
N ARG A 56 -3.41 -13.12 25.84
CA ARG A 56 -2.09 -13.57 26.32
C ARG A 56 -1.23 -14.23 25.23
N ARG A 57 -1.83 -14.97 24.29
CA ARG A 57 -1.10 -15.57 23.16
C ARG A 57 -0.75 -14.54 22.09
N LEU A 58 -1.66 -13.61 21.79
CA LEU A 58 -1.49 -12.58 20.77
C LEU A 58 -0.61 -11.41 21.23
N GLY A 59 -0.57 -11.14 22.54
CA GLY A 59 0.28 -10.12 23.15
C GLY A 59 1.64 -10.62 23.63
N ARG A 60 2.05 -11.85 23.25
CA ARG A 60 3.39 -12.34 23.56
C ARG A 60 4.42 -11.56 22.74
N GLU A 61 5.40 -11.00 23.43
CA GLU A 61 6.51 -10.29 22.79
C GLU A 61 7.32 -11.24 21.90
N LEU A 62 7.69 -10.74 20.72
CA LEU A 62 8.46 -11.48 19.72
C LEU A 62 9.98 -11.27 19.90
N PRO A 63 10.82 -12.14 19.30
CA PRO A 63 12.27 -11.98 19.29
C PRO A 63 12.71 -10.60 18.79
N TRP A 64 13.84 -10.11 19.31
CA TRP A 64 14.37 -8.77 19.05
C TRP A 64 14.48 -8.39 17.57
N LEU A 65 14.75 -9.34 16.67
CA LEU A 65 14.82 -9.11 15.23
C LEU A 65 13.51 -8.58 14.64
N LEU A 66 12.38 -9.12 15.11
CA LEU A 66 11.06 -8.70 14.67
C LEU A 66 10.70 -7.34 15.28
N GLN A 67 11.11 -7.09 16.52
CA GLN A 67 10.93 -5.79 17.15
C GLN A 67 11.73 -4.68 16.43
N ALA A 68 12.92 -5.00 15.91
CA ALA A 68 13.76 -4.07 15.16
C ALA A 68 13.13 -3.61 13.84
N ILE A 69 12.20 -4.39 13.28
CA ILE A 69 11.39 -4.04 12.10
C ILE A 69 9.98 -3.60 12.47
N ASP A 70 9.77 -3.11 13.70
CA ASP A 70 8.47 -2.66 14.21
C ASP A 70 7.41 -3.77 14.21
N ILE A 71 7.75 -4.97 14.69
CA ILE A 71 6.79 -6.05 15.01
C ILE A 71 7.02 -6.48 16.46
N ALA A 72 6.23 -5.93 17.36
CA ALA A 72 6.36 -6.13 18.80
C ALA A 72 5.63 -7.41 19.27
N ILE A 73 4.45 -7.69 18.71
CA ILE A 73 3.55 -8.74 19.22
C ILE A 73 3.08 -9.72 18.14
N ALA A 74 2.67 -10.92 18.56
CA ALA A 74 2.21 -11.97 17.64
C ALA A 74 1.03 -11.53 16.74
N LEU A 75 0.13 -10.68 17.23
CA LEU A 75 -0.94 -10.11 16.39
C LEU A 75 -0.38 -9.29 15.22
N GLU A 76 0.61 -8.45 15.47
CA GLU A 76 1.26 -7.64 14.43
C GLU A 76 1.95 -8.53 13.40
N ALA A 77 2.63 -9.60 13.85
CA ALA A 77 3.24 -10.58 12.95
C ALA A 77 2.20 -11.27 12.06
N ILE A 78 1.03 -11.62 12.61
CA ILE A 78 -0.07 -12.22 11.83
C ILE A 78 -0.62 -11.21 10.82
N LEU A 79 -0.85 -9.96 11.22
CA LEU A 79 -1.37 -8.92 10.34
C LEU A 79 -0.41 -8.61 9.18
N VAL A 80 0.90 -8.51 9.48
CA VAL A 80 1.95 -8.38 8.45
C VAL A 80 1.97 -9.61 7.55
N GLY A 81 1.91 -10.81 8.13
CA GLY A 81 1.87 -12.06 7.37
C GLY A 81 0.68 -12.14 6.41
N VAL A 82 -0.50 -11.69 6.84
CA VAL A 82 -1.70 -11.60 5.99
C VAL A 82 -1.53 -10.54 4.90
N LEU A 83 -1.03 -9.35 5.24
CA LEU A 83 -0.77 -8.28 4.28
C LEU A 83 0.21 -8.74 3.18
N LEU A 84 1.35 -9.30 3.59
CA LEU A 84 2.36 -9.80 2.67
C LEU A 84 1.84 -10.98 1.86
N GLY A 85 1.18 -11.96 2.51
CA GLY A 85 0.60 -13.12 1.85
C GLY A 85 -0.42 -12.72 0.78
N ALA A 86 -1.34 -11.81 1.09
CA ALA A 86 -2.32 -11.31 0.14
C ALA A 86 -1.65 -10.61 -1.06
N ASN A 87 -0.67 -9.75 -0.80
CA ASN A 87 0.05 -9.06 -1.88
C ASN A 87 0.87 -10.03 -2.76
N ILE A 88 1.55 -11.01 -2.17
CA ILE A 88 2.30 -12.05 -2.91
C ILE A 88 1.34 -12.90 -3.75
N VAL A 89 0.20 -13.30 -3.20
CA VAL A 89 -0.83 -14.04 -3.94
C VAL A 89 -1.33 -13.21 -5.12
N LEU A 90 -1.69 -11.94 -4.92
CA LEU A 90 -2.16 -11.07 -6.01
C LEU A 90 -1.08 -10.83 -7.09
N LEU A 91 0.18 -10.77 -6.67
CA LEU A 91 1.33 -10.60 -7.55
C LEU A 91 1.56 -11.84 -8.44
N LEU A 92 1.43 -13.04 -7.87
CA LEU A 92 1.86 -14.30 -8.51
C LEU A 92 0.71 -15.13 -9.09
N VAL A 93 -0.53 -14.96 -8.61
CA VAL A 93 -1.68 -15.72 -9.12
C VAL A 93 -1.88 -15.43 -10.59
N SER A 94 -1.80 -16.49 -11.39
CA SER A 94 -1.97 -16.45 -12.85
C SER A 94 -0.95 -15.55 -13.55
N ALA A 95 0.22 -15.33 -12.95
CA ALA A 95 1.35 -14.72 -13.65
C ALA A 95 2.10 -15.80 -14.45
N HIS A 96 2.17 -15.62 -15.77
CA HIS A 96 2.80 -16.57 -16.69
C HIS A 96 4.22 -16.12 -17.08
N GLY A 97 4.62 -14.91 -16.70
CA GLY A 97 5.98 -14.40 -16.92
C GLY A 97 6.27 -13.09 -16.18
N TRP A 98 7.52 -12.64 -16.31
CA TRP A 98 8.01 -11.44 -15.64
C TRP A 98 7.30 -10.15 -16.06
N ALA A 99 6.76 -10.09 -17.29
CA ALA A 99 5.94 -8.97 -17.74
C ALA A 99 4.66 -8.84 -16.92
N ASP A 100 3.97 -9.96 -16.65
CA ASP A 100 2.76 -9.98 -15.82
C ASP A 100 3.08 -9.55 -14.39
N VAL A 101 4.19 -10.06 -13.83
CA VAL A 101 4.66 -9.70 -12.48
C VAL A 101 4.97 -8.20 -12.41
N GLN A 102 5.65 -7.64 -13.42
CA GLN A 102 5.98 -6.22 -13.49
C GLN A 102 4.73 -5.34 -13.56
N GLN A 103 3.73 -5.73 -14.35
CA GLN A 103 2.46 -5.00 -14.48
C GLN A 103 1.64 -5.09 -13.19
N ARG A 104 1.57 -6.26 -12.56
CA ARG A 104 0.86 -6.45 -11.28
C ARG A 104 1.54 -5.72 -10.14
N ALA A 105 2.88 -5.70 -10.11
CA ALA A 105 3.65 -4.93 -9.15
C ALA A 105 3.29 -3.45 -9.22
N VAL A 106 3.16 -2.86 -10.42
CA VAL A 106 2.74 -1.46 -10.55
C VAL A 106 1.32 -1.23 -10.01
N LYS A 107 0.36 -2.12 -10.33
CA LYS A 107 -1.01 -2.02 -9.83
C LYS A 107 -1.07 -2.12 -8.31
N LEU A 108 -0.33 -3.05 -7.72
CA LEU A 108 -0.24 -3.21 -6.28
C LEU A 108 0.47 -2.02 -5.62
N ALA A 109 1.50 -1.45 -6.24
CA ALA A 109 2.13 -0.23 -5.74
C ALA A 109 1.13 0.93 -5.68
N VAL A 110 0.34 1.14 -6.74
CA VAL A 110 -0.69 2.20 -6.79
C VAL A 110 -1.81 1.96 -5.76
N LEU A 111 -2.28 0.72 -5.60
CA LEU A 111 -3.29 0.38 -4.59
C LEU A 111 -2.80 0.64 -3.16
N ASN A 112 -1.56 0.24 -2.86
CA ASN A 112 -0.98 0.53 -1.55
C ASN A 112 -0.72 2.03 -1.38
N LEU A 113 -0.38 2.77 -2.44
CA LEU A 113 -0.24 4.23 -2.42
C LEU A 113 -1.57 4.94 -2.10
N LEU A 114 -2.70 4.47 -2.65
CA LEU A 114 -4.03 4.96 -2.29
C LEU A 114 -4.32 4.82 -0.79
N ALA A 115 -3.98 3.67 -0.21
CA ALA A 115 -4.10 3.44 1.22
C ALA A 115 -3.15 4.32 2.06
N LEU A 116 -2.01 4.77 1.51
CA LEU A 116 -1.13 5.72 2.19
C LEU A 116 -1.70 7.14 2.23
N GLY A 117 -2.51 7.53 1.24
CA GLY A 117 -3.14 8.85 1.17
C GLY A 117 -4.01 9.19 2.39
N THR A 118 -4.50 8.19 3.13
CA THR A 118 -5.24 8.39 4.38
C THR A 118 -4.36 8.73 5.59
N GLY A 119 -3.03 8.65 5.45
CA GLY A 119 -2.07 8.74 6.56
C GLY A 119 -1.94 10.13 7.21
N LEU A 120 -2.23 11.23 6.51
CA LEU A 120 -2.10 12.57 7.10
C LEU A 120 -3.15 12.89 8.15
N THR A 121 -4.23 12.12 8.18
CA THR A 121 -5.29 12.27 9.16
C THR A 121 -5.35 11.06 10.05
N PHE A 122 -4.23 10.60 10.63
CA PHE A 122 -4.27 9.43 11.53
C PHE A 122 -5.42 9.47 12.55
N GLY A 123 -5.87 10.67 12.96
CA GLY A 123 -7.07 10.87 13.79
C GLY A 123 -8.40 10.48 13.17
N LEU A 124 -8.65 10.73 11.88
CA LEU A 124 -9.94 10.41 11.25
C LEU A 124 -10.10 8.88 11.07
N PRO A 125 -9.20 8.16 10.40
CA PRO A 125 -9.14 6.70 10.46
C PRO A 125 -9.12 6.10 11.87
N ALA A 126 -8.34 6.64 12.82
CA ALA A 126 -8.33 6.14 14.20
C ALA A 126 -9.72 6.24 14.85
N TYR A 127 -10.39 7.37 14.67
CA TYR A 127 -11.72 7.64 15.20
C TYR A 127 -12.77 6.74 14.54
N LEU A 128 -12.83 6.69 13.20
CA LEU A 128 -13.80 5.89 12.44
C LEU A 128 -13.65 4.39 12.71
N LEU A 129 -12.42 3.91 12.87
CA LEU A 129 -12.12 2.49 13.04
C LEU A 129 -12.00 2.07 14.52
N GLY A 130 -12.16 3.00 15.46
CA GLY A 130 -12.05 2.76 16.90
C GLY A 130 -10.70 2.16 17.33
N ILE A 131 -9.60 2.55 16.67
CA ILE A 131 -8.25 2.04 16.95
C ILE A 131 -7.31 3.16 17.37
N SER A 132 -6.22 2.78 18.04
CA SER A 132 -5.23 3.77 18.48
C SER A 132 -4.51 4.41 17.29
N TYR A 133 -4.13 5.67 17.46
CA TYR A 133 -3.25 6.39 16.54
C TYR A 133 -1.96 5.62 16.25
N SER A 134 -1.40 4.95 17.27
CA SER A 134 -0.21 4.10 17.12
C SER A 134 -0.44 2.92 16.19
N ALA A 135 -1.61 2.28 16.24
CA ALA A 135 -1.94 1.16 15.36
C ALA A 135 -2.17 1.62 13.92
N VAL A 136 -2.75 2.80 13.71
CA VAL A 136 -2.91 3.40 12.38
C VAL A 136 -1.54 3.78 11.80
N ALA A 137 -0.68 4.44 12.58
CA ALA A 137 0.67 4.81 12.15
C ALA A 137 1.52 3.57 11.83
N TRP A 138 1.44 2.54 12.68
CA TRP A 138 2.08 1.25 12.44
C TRP A 138 1.60 0.60 11.13
N SER A 139 0.28 0.59 10.89
CA SER A 139 -0.30 0.05 9.66
C SER A 139 0.16 0.83 8.43
N HIS A 140 0.18 2.17 8.52
CA HIS A 140 0.66 3.05 7.46
C HIS A 140 2.12 2.76 7.10
N CYS A 141 3.00 2.56 8.08
CA CYS A 141 4.40 2.17 7.83
C CYS A 141 4.50 0.85 7.06
N TRP A 142 3.71 -0.16 7.42
CA TRP A 142 3.74 -1.46 6.75
C TRP A 142 3.17 -1.41 5.33
N VAL A 143 2.05 -0.71 5.11
CA VAL A 143 1.53 -0.43 3.77
C VAL A 143 2.57 0.32 2.94
N GLY A 144 3.31 1.25 3.55
CA GLY A 144 4.39 2.01 2.93
C GLY A 144 5.54 1.13 2.46
N ARG A 145 5.98 0.19 3.30
CA ARG A 145 7.01 -0.79 2.96
C ARG A 145 6.57 -1.71 1.82
N VAL A 146 5.30 -2.12 1.81
CA VAL A 146 4.73 -2.97 0.75
C VAL A 146 4.62 -2.19 -0.56
N MET A 147 4.15 -0.94 -0.54
CA MET A 147 4.17 -0.05 -1.70
C MET A 147 5.58 0.08 -2.27
N ALA A 148 6.56 0.37 -1.41
CA ALA A 148 7.97 0.49 -1.78
C ALA A 148 8.52 -0.78 -2.41
N ALA A 149 8.24 -1.95 -1.82
CA ALA A 149 8.69 -3.23 -2.35
C ALA A 149 8.16 -3.49 -3.76
N HIS A 150 6.89 -3.19 -4.03
CA HIS A 150 6.32 -3.35 -5.37
C HIS A 150 6.87 -2.34 -6.37
N SER A 151 7.07 -1.08 -5.98
CA SER A 151 7.70 -0.06 -6.83
C SER A 151 9.14 -0.45 -7.21
N LEU A 152 9.91 -0.96 -6.25
CA LEU A 152 11.27 -1.44 -6.49
C LEU A 152 11.30 -2.70 -7.36
N LEU A 153 10.38 -3.64 -7.14
CA LEU A 153 10.25 -4.83 -7.98
C LEU A 153 9.92 -4.45 -9.42
N HIS A 154 8.98 -3.52 -9.61
CA HIS A 154 8.64 -2.99 -10.93
C HIS A 154 9.86 -2.39 -11.63
N GLY A 155 10.61 -1.52 -10.94
CA GLY A 155 11.83 -0.91 -11.47
C GLY A 155 12.94 -1.92 -11.75
N ALA A 156 13.15 -2.89 -10.86
CA ALA A 156 14.15 -3.92 -11.02
C ALA A 156 13.88 -4.81 -12.25
N ILE A 157 12.63 -5.21 -12.47
CA ILE A 157 12.26 -5.98 -13.66
C ILE A 157 12.40 -5.12 -14.93
N ALA A 158 12.04 -3.83 -14.87
CA ALA A 158 12.23 -2.91 -15.99
C ALA A 158 13.70 -2.81 -16.42
N ILE A 159 14.60 -2.60 -15.45
CA ILE A 159 16.05 -2.53 -15.69
C ILE A 159 16.58 -3.88 -16.20
N ALA A 160 16.17 -4.99 -15.60
CA ALA A 160 16.63 -6.33 -15.99
C ALA A 160 16.21 -6.72 -17.42
N ARG A 161 15.12 -6.12 -17.94
CA ARG A 161 14.61 -6.37 -19.30
C ARG A 161 15.10 -5.35 -20.33
N ALA A 162 15.80 -4.31 -19.90
CA ALA A 162 16.33 -3.29 -20.81
C ALA A 162 17.51 -3.84 -21.62
N GLU A 163 17.53 -3.56 -22.93
CA GLU A 163 18.64 -3.95 -23.81
C GLU A 163 19.96 -3.28 -23.39
N ASN A 164 19.90 -2.05 -22.86
CA ASN A 164 21.03 -1.34 -22.31
C ASN A 164 20.68 -0.69 -20.95
N PRO A 165 20.91 -1.39 -19.83
CA PRO A 165 20.51 -0.94 -18.50
C PRO A 165 21.11 0.41 -18.09
N ILE A 166 22.38 0.66 -18.45
CA ILE A 166 23.07 1.91 -18.09
C ILE A 166 22.48 3.10 -18.85
N ALA A 167 22.16 2.91 -20.13
CA ALA A 167 21.52 3.95 -20.93
C ALA A 167 20.08 4.23 -20.46
N SER A 168 19.31 3.19 -20.13
CA SER A 168 17.96 3.32 -19.55
C SER A 168 18.00 4.10 -18.24
N LEU A 169 18.87 3.72 -17.29
CA LEU A 169 19.01 4.46 -16.02
C LEU A 169 19.34 5.95 -16.20
N ARG A 170 20.15 6.29 -17.21
CA ARG A 170 20.50 7.69 -17.50
C ARG A 170 19.32 8.48 -18.08
N HIS A 171 18.45 7.83 -18.84
CA HIS A 171 17.27 8.44 -19.43
C HIS A 171 16.12 8.53 -18.40
N ASP A 172 15.96 7.50 -17.58
CA ASP A 172 14.87 7.30 -16.62
C ASP A 172 15.19 7.91 -15.24
N TRP A 173 15.67 9.15 -15.20
CA TRP A 173 16.08 9.80 -13.94
C TRP A 173 14.90 10.09 -13.01
N VAL A 174 13.69 10.32 -13.54
CA VAL A 174 12.48 10.60 -12.75
C VAL A 174 12.04 9.39 -11.92
N PRO A 175 11.83 8.19 -12.49
CA PRO A 175 11.49 7.02 -11.67
C PRO A 175 12.63 6.64 -10.70
N LEU A 176 13.89 6.94 -11.02
CA LEU A 176 14.99 6.80 -10.07
C LEU A 176 14.89 7.76 -8.89
N LEU A 177 14.52 9.02 -9.13
CA LEU A 177 14.26 10.00 -8.07
C LEU A 177 13.10 9.54 -7.18
N ALA A 178 12.01 9.02 -7.77
CA ALA A 178 10.89 8.44 -7.03
C ALA A 178 11.35 7.24 -6.16
N ALA A 179 12.10 6.30 -6.74
CA ALA A 179 12.62 5.14 -6.03
C ALA A 179 13.56 5.54 -4.88
N ALA A 180 14.45 6.51 -5.10
CA ALA A 180 15.35 7.03 -4.08
C ALA A 180 14.57 7.69 -2.93
N ALA A 181 13.57 8.52 -3.24
CA ALA A 181 12.75 9.16 -2.23
C ALA A 181 11.99 8.13 -1.36
N VAL A 182 11.41 7.10 -1.99
CA VAL A 182 10.73 5.99 -1.32
C VAL A 182 11.68 5.17 -0.44
N LEU A 183 12.88 4.85 -0.93
CA LEU A 183 13.90 4.14 -0.15
C LEU A 183 14.36 4.94 1.07
N LEU A 184 14.58 6.25 0.92
CA LEU A 184 15.00 7.13 2.01
C LEU A 184 13.91 7.32 3.07
N MET A 185 12.63 7.14 2.74
CA MET A 185 11.55 7.18 3.73
C MET A 185 11.63 6.02 4.74
N ILE A 186 12.19 4.86 4.36
CA ILE A 186 12.25 3.67 5.25
C ILE A 186 13.06 3.96 6.53
N PRO A 187 14.34 4.39 6.47
CA PRO A 187 15.10 4.68 7.68
C PRO A 187 14.55 5.88 8.46
N VAL A 188 13.99 6.88 7.79
CA VAL A 188 13.39 8.08 8.42
C VAL A 188 12.15 7.73 9.24
N THR A 189 11.43 6.67 8.87
CA THR A 189 10.18 6.23 9.52
C THR A 189 10.38 5.09 10.52
N LEU A 190 11.61 4.63 10.75
CA LEU A 190 11.90 3.64 11.79
C LEU A 190 11.52 4.20 13.16
N HIS A 191 10.91 3.36 14.01
CA HIS A 191 10.43 3.78 15.32
C HIS A 191 11.54 4.41 16.18
N ALA A 192 12.76 3.87 16.11
CA ALA A 192 13.92 4.43 16.82
C ALA A 192 14.23 5.88 16.39
N VAL A 193 14.22 6.16 15.09
CA VAL A 193 14.52 7.49 14.53
C VAL A 193 13.40 8.46 14.85
N VAL A 194 12.14 8.06 14.66
CA VAL A 194 10.99 8.90 14.97
C VAL A 194 10.92 9.21 16.46
N ARG A 195 11.23 8.25 17.34
CA ARG A 195 11.24 8.47 18.80
C ARG A 195 12.31 9.48 19.22
N GLN A 196 13.49 9.45 18.59
CA GLN A 196 14.61 10.30 18.95
C GLN A 196 14.54 11.69 18.30
N HIS A 197 14.05 11.77 17.07
CA HIS A 197 14.09 12.98 16.23
C HIS A 197 12.76 13.28 15.54
N CYS A 198 11.63 13.11 16.25
CA CYS A 198 10.27 13.19 15.69
C CYS A 198 10.04 14.36 14.73
N GLN A 199 10.31 15.60 15.15
CA GLN A 199 10.05 16.78 14.31
C GLN A 199 10.89 16.80 13.02
N VAL A 200 12.15 16.41 13.11
CA VAL A 200 13.05 16.37 11.94
C VAL A 200 12.65 15.22 11.02
N ALA A 201 12.40 14.04 11.58
CA ALA A 201 11.96 12.85 10.85
C ALA A 201 10.66 13.13 10.07
N MET A 202 9.67 13.76 10.70
CA MET A 202 8.41 14.08 10.01
C MET A 202 8.58 15.11 8.91
N LYS A 203 9.39 16.15 9.11
CA LYS A 203 9.69 17.14 8.05
C LYS A 203 10.36 16.48 6.84
N ILE A 204 11.35 15.63 7.09
CA ILE A 204 12.03 14.87 6.02
C ILE A 204 11.04 13.94 5.34
N HIS A 205 10.23 13.20 6.10
CA HIS A 205 9.23 12.29 5.56
C HIS A 205 8.25 13.01 4.62
N TYR A 206 7.69 14.15 5.02
CA TYR A 206 6.77 14.90 4.15
C TYR A 206 7.45 15.44 2.90
N SER A 207 8.67 15.96 2.99
CA SER A 207 9.42 16.43 1.81
C SER A 207 9.71 15.28 0.84
N LEU A 208 10.10 14.11 1.35
CA LEU A 208 10.31 12.91 0.54
C LEU A 208 9.00 12.41 -0.06
N ALA A 209 7.89 12.43 0.69
CA ALA A 209 6.58 12.01 0.22
C ALA A 209 6.07 12.89 -0.93
N VAL A 210 6.20 14.21 -0.80
CA VAL A 210 5.87 15.16 -1.89
C VAL A 210 6.76 14.91 -3.11
N THR A 211 8.07 14.74 -2.90
CA THR A 211 9.01 14.44 -3.98
C THR A 211 8.65 13.14 -4.71
N ALA A 212 8.35 12.08 -3.97
CA ALA A 212 7.95 10.80 -4.52
C ALA A 212 6.64 10.92 -5.30
N MET A 213 5.63 11.61 -4.75
CA MET A 213 4.36 11.79 -5.45
C MET A 213 4.52 12.58 -6.75
N VAL A 214 5.23 13.69 -6.74
CA VAL A 214 5.44 14.51 -7.95
C VAL A 214 6.20 13.71 -9.01
N ALA A 215 7.24 12.99 -8.61
CA ALA A 215 8.01 12.15 -9.51
C ALA A 215 7.16 10.98 -10.08
N LEU A 216 6.32 10.35 -9.26
CA LEU A 216 5.41 9.29 -9.70
C LEU A 216 4.30 9.82 -10.63
N ALA A 217 3.72 10.98 -10.32
CA ALA A 217 2.72 11.62 -11.17
C ALA A 217 3.31 11.98 -12.54
N TYR A 218 4.51 12.57 -12.55
CA TYR A 218 5.21 12.87 -13.80
C TYR A 218 5.55 11.59 -14.58
N HIS A 219 6.09 10.57 -13.91
CA HIS A 219 6.45 9.30 -14.55
C HIS A 219 5.22 8.59 -15.16
N THR A 220 4.10 8.56 -14.44
CA THR A 220 2.87 7.93 -14.94
C THR A 220 2.23 8.72 -16.08
N TRP A 221 2.34 10.05 -16.06
CA TRP A 221 1.94 10.92 -17.16
C TRP A 221 2.79 10.68 -18.42
N ASP A 222 4.11 10.70 -18.28
CA ASP A 222 5.08 10.52 -19.36
C ASP A 222 4.91 9.15 -20.07
N GLN A 223 4.59 8.12 -19.29
CA GLN A 223 4.28 6.78 -19.81
C GLN A 223 2.88 6.65 -20.44
N GLY A 224 2.08 7.72 -20.46
CA GLY A 224 0.70 7.70 -20.98
C GLY A 224 -0.22 6.73 -20.21
N SER A 225 0.08 6.46 -18.95
CA SER A 225 -0.63 5.45 -18.17
C SER A 225 -1.95 6.00 -17.60
N GLU A 226 -3.03 5.22 -17.68
CA GLU A 226 -4.30 5.53 -17.00
C GLU A 226 -4.13 5.65 -15.47
N SER A 227 -3.06 5.07 -14.91
CA SER A 227 -2.73 5.21 -13.48
C SER A 227 -2.31 6.63 -13.08
N CYS A 228 -2.02 7.52 -14.03
CA CYS A 228 -1.73 8.93 -13.74
C CYS A 228 -2.87 9.60 -12.98
N TRP A 229 -4.12 9.36 -13.41
CA TRP A 229 -5.29 9.92 -12.75
C TRP A 229 -5.48 9.36 -11.35
N GLN A 230 -5.13 8.10 -11.11
CA GLN A 230 -5.18 7.50 -9.77
C GLN A 230 -4.15 8.15 -8.84
N VAL A 231 -2.94 8.47 -9.31
CA VAL A 231 -1.94 9.20 -8.49
C VAL A 231 -2.38 10.63 -8.22
N VAL A 232 -3.01 11.29 -9.20
CA VAL A 232 -3.61 12.62 -9.02
C VAL A 232 -4.77 12.55 -8.02
N ASP A 233 -5.63 11.54 -8.10
CA ASP A 233 -6.72 11.30 -7.17
C ASP A 233 -6.21 11.07 -5.74
N VAL A 234 -5.08 10.37 -5.57
CA VAL A 234 -4.39 10.27 -4.26
C VAL A 234 -3.98 11.65 -3.75
N GLY A 235 -3.40 12.49 -4.62
CA GLY A 235 -3.03 13.86 -4.27
C GLY A 235 -4.24 14.73 -3.90
N ILE A 236 -5.34 14.61 -4.63
CA ILE A 236 -6.60 15.33 -4.34
C ILE A 236 -7.21 14.82 -3.03
N LEU A 237 -7.29 13.50 -2.84
CA LEU A 237 -7.77 12.88 -1.61
C LEU A 237 -6.92 13.36 -0.42
N TRP A 238 -5.59 13.43 -0.59
CA TRP A 238 -4.67 13.98 0.41
C TRP A 238 -5.07 15.44 0.75
N ILE A 239 -5.18 16.33 -0.25
CA ILE A 239 -5.56 17.74 -0.01
C ILE A 239 -6.90 17.85 0.71
N MET A 240 -7.91 17.08 0.28
CA MET A 240 -9.26 17.09 0.86
C MET A 240 -9.27 16.61 2.30
N LEU A 241 -8.63 15.46 2.60
CA LEU A 241 -8.52 14.95 3.96
C LEU A 241 -7.79 15.93 4.88
N SER A 242 -6.76 16.60 4.36
CA SER A 242 -6.01 17.61 5.12
C SER A 242 -6.87 18.84 5.44
N ALA A 243 -7.64 19.32 4.47
CA ALA A 243 -8.58 20.42 4.69
C ALA A 243 -9.66 20.06 5.73
N VAL A 244 -10.22 18.84 5.67
CA VAL A 244 -11.21 18.36 6.64
C VAL A 244 -10.61 18.26 8.04
N ALA A 245 -9.40 17.72 8.19
CA ALA A 245 -8.74 17.61 9.50
C ALA A 245 -8.41 18.97 10.11
N VAL A 246 -7.92 19.94 9.30
CA VAL A 246 -7.71 21.32 9.75
C VAL A 246 -9.02 21.96 10.18
N SER A 247 -10.09 21.79 9.40
CA SER A 247 -11.42 22.32 9.75
C SER A 247 -11.91 21.75 11.08
N TYR A 248 -11.82 20.42 11.26
CA TYR A 248 -12.24 19.76 12.50
C TYR A 248 -11.44 20.23 13.72
N ALA A 249 -10.15 20.52 13.56
CA ALA A 249 -9.29 21.04 14.64
C ALA A 249 -9.57 22.51 14.99
N VAL A 250 -10.22 23.27 14.11
CA VAL A 250 -10.56 24.69 14.33
C VAL A 250 -11.98 24.86 14.91
N PHE A 251 -12.89 23.93 14.61
CA PHE A 251 -14.30 24.00 15.03
C PHE A 251 -14.63 23.23 16.34
N ILE A 252 -13.61 22.71 17.03
CA ILE A 252 -13.70 22.07 18.37
C ILE A 252 -12.76 22.78 19.32
#